data_AF-A0A9Q1A1I3-F1
#
_entry.id   AF-A0A9Q1A1I3-F1
#
_cell.length_a   1.000
_cell.length_b   1.000
_cell.length_c   1.000
_cell.angle_alpha   90.00
_cell.angle_beta   90.00
_cell.angle_gamma   90.00
#
_symmetry.space_group_name_H-M   'P 1'
#
loop_
_entity.id
_entity.type
_entity.pdbx_description
1 polymer ?
#
loop_
_entity_poly.entity_id
_entity_poly.type
_entity_poly.pdbx_seq_one_letter_code
_entity_poly.pdbx_strand_id
1 'polypeptide(L)'
;MSLLGPKAAYVLNYRVLCNTTFTFSNVVGPQEVITITGNPITFLRVNTSSIPHSLTMHMVSYAGRADMQIMVAKDIIPDPEFLAKCFEDALAEMKEAAAAAV
;
A
#
# COMPACT_ATOMS: atom_id res chain seq x y z
N MET A 1 -26.00 19.42 7.11
CA MET A 1 -25.57 18.25 6.31
C MET A 1 -26.11 16.99 6.96
N SER A 2 -26.98 16.28 6.22
CA SER A 2 -27.71 15.03 6.46
C SER A 2 -27.44 14.20 7.72
N LEU A 3 -28.49 13.99 8.52
CA LEU A 3 -28.57 13.05 9.66
C LEU A 3 -28.27 11.57 9.27
N LEU A 4 -28.41 11.22 7.99
CA LEU A 4 -28.26 9.85 7.47
C LEU A 4 -26.93 9.62 6.72
N GLY A 5 -26.23 10.69 6.33
CA GLY A 5 -24.98 10.61 5.56
C GLY A 5 -23.91 9.74 6.22
N PRO A 6 -23.58 9.97 7.51
CA PRO A 6 -22.59 9.15 8.22
C PRO A 6 -22.97 7.67 8.30
N LYS A 7 -24.26 7.36 8.54
CA LYS A 7 -24.74 5.97 8.59
C LYS A 7 -24.63 5.28 7.22
N ALA A 8 -25.01 5.97 6.15
CA ALA A 8 -24.89 5.43 4.80
C ALA A 8 -23.42 5.18 4.42
N ALA A 9 -22.53 6.14 4.73
CA ALA A 9 -21.09 5.99 4.48
C ALA A 9 -20.49 4.82 5.27
N TYR A 10 -20.87 4.64 6.53
CA TYR A 10 -20.44 3.51 7.36
C TYR A 10 -20.88 2.17 6.74
N VAL A 11 -22.17 2.02 6.41
CA VAL A 11 -22.70 0.78 5.83
C VAL A 11 -22.02 0.45 4.50
N LEU A 12 -21.76 1.45 3.67
CA LEU A 12 -21.06 1.27 2.41
C LEU A 12 -19.62 0.79 2.64
N ASN A 13 -18.85 1.48 3.49
CA ASN A 13 -17.46 1.11 3.79
C ASN A 13 -17.37 -0.29 4.39
N TYR A 14 -18.25 -0.61 5.34
CA TYR A 14 -18.31 -1.95 5.94
C TYR A 14 -18.57 -3.03 4.88
N ARG A 15 -19.55 -2.81 4.00
CA ARG A 15 -19.86 -3.77 2.92
C ARG A 15 -18.73 -3.94 1.94
N VAL A 16 -18.03 -2.86 1.59
CA VAL A 16 -16.89 -2.94 0.65
C VAL A 16 -15.75 -3.71 1.32
N LEU A 17 -15.31 -3.26 2.50
CA LEU A 17 -14.13 -3.83 3.17
C LEU A 17 -14.35 -5.28 3.60
N CYS A 18 -15.52 -5.65 4.11
CA CYS A 18 -15.77 -7.03 4.53
C CYS A 18 -16.05 -8.01 3.37
N ASN A 19 -16.20 -7.53 2.12
CA ASN A 19 -16.38 -8.38 0.94
C ASN A 19 -15.16 -8.36 -0.01
N THR A 20 -14.06 -7.76 0.42
CA THR A 20 -12.77 -7.82 -0.28
C THR A 20 -11.80 -8.73 0.48
N THR A 21 -10.78 -9.24 -0.20
CA THR A 21 -9.79 -10.14 0.39
C THR A 21 -8.60 -9.40 1.02
N PHE A 22 -8.16 -8.32 0.37
CA PHE A 22 -7.08 -7.45 0.83
C PHE A 22 -7.31 -6.03 0.31
N THR A 23 -6.62 -5.06 0.92
CA THR A 23 -6.60 -3.68 0.42
C THR A 23 -5.30 -3.39 -0.31
N PHE A 24 -5.41 -2.83 -1.51
CA PHE A 24 -4.29 -2.25 -2.24
C PHE A 24 -4.59 -0.80 -2.59
N SER A 25 -3.65 0.11 -2.34
CA SER A 25 -3.76 1.50 -2.77
C SER A 25 -2.47 1.99 -3.40
N ASN A 26 -2.59 2.85 -4.41
CA ASN A 26 -1.46 3.54 -5.03
C ASN A 26 -1.71 5.05 -5.00
N VAL A 27 -0.81 5.80 -4.38
CA VAL A 27 -0.90 7.25 -4.24
C VAL A 27 0.34 7.89 -4.84
N VAL A 28 0.15 8.82 -5.78
CA VAL A 28 1.26 9.62 -6.31
C VAL A 28 1.72 10.60 -5.23
N GLY A 29 2.97 10.47 -4.80
CA GLY A 29 3.59 11.39 -3.86
C GLY A 29 4.55 12.39 -4.53
N PRO A 30 5.28 13.17 -3.73
CA PRO A 30 6.12 14.27 -4.22
C PRO A 30 7.22 13.83 -5.20
N GLN A 31 7.42 14.60 -6.26
CA GLN A 31 8.48 14.34 -7.25
C GLN A 31 9.87 14.82 -6.79
N GLU A 32 9.91 15.74 -5.82
CA GLU A 32 11.14 16.32 -5.29
C GLU A 32 11.35 15.96 -3.82
N VAL A 33 12.59 16.09 -3.35
CA VAL A 33 12.93 15.86 -1.95
C VAL A 33 12.36 17.01 -1.10
N ILE A 34 11.34 16.70 -0.31
CA ILE A 34 10.79 17.62 0.68
C ILE A 34 11.65 17.69 1.96
N THR A 35 11.57 18.81 2.67
CA THR A 35 12.25 19.03 3.95
C THR A 35 11.25 19.28 5.08
N ILE A 36 11.56 18.81 6.29
CA ILE A 36 10.82 19.14 7.52
C ILE A 36 11.79 19.88 8.45
N THR A 37 11.46 21.13 8.76
CA THR A 37 12.31 21.98 9.63
C THR A 37 13.77 22.04 9.13
N GLY A 38 13.96 22.12 7.81
CA GLY A 38 15.27 22.13 7.17
C GLY A 38 15.96 20.77 7.00
N ASN A 39 15.37 19.67 7.49
CA ASN A 39 15.94 18.32 7.34
C ASN A 39 15.32 17.62 6.12
N PRO A 40 16.12 17.12 5.16
CA PRO A 40 15.60 16.40 4.00
C PRO A 40 15.02 15.05 4.40
N ILE A 41 13.83 14.74 3.89
CA ILE A 41 13.22 13.42 4.10
C ILE A 41 13.87 12.42 3.14
N THR A 42 14.22 11.24 3.68
CA THR A 42 14.89 10.19 2.90
C THR A 42 13.93 9.16 2.30
N PHE A 43 12.78 8.93 2.92
CA PHE A 43 11.74 8.02 2.43
C PHE A 43 10.36 8.45 2.91
N LEU A 44 9.33 8.06 2.16
CA LEU A 44 7.94 8.31 2.52
C LEU A 44 7.19 6.99 2.42
N ARG A 45 6.50 6.59 3.49
CA ARG A 45 5.66 5.38 3.52
C ARG A 45 4.31 5.71 4.10
N VAL A 46 3.28 5.07 3.57
CA VAL A 46 1.89 5.25 4.00
C VAL A 46 1.41 3.94 4.62
N ASN A 47 0.67 4.04 5.71
CA ASN A 47 0.00 2.91 6.31
C ASN A 47 -1.39 3.34 6.82
N THR A 48 -2.30 2.38 6.91
CA THR A 48 -3.62 2.54 7.49
C THR A 48 -3.85 1.44 8.50
N SER A 49 -4.50 1.75 9.62
CA SER A 49 -4.85 0.78 10.65
C SER A 49 -6.36 0.54 10.67
N SER A 50 -6.80 -0.48 11.43
CA SER A 50 -8.21 -0.72 11.73
C SER A 50 -9.07 -1.13 10.52
N ILE A 51 -8.45 -1.67 9.47
CA ILE A 51 -9.11 -2.28 8.33
C ILE A 51 -9.33 -3.77 8.63
N PRO A 52 -10.49 -4.36 8.33
CA PRO A 52 -10.78 -5.79 8.59
C PRO A 52 -10.12 -6.72 7.55
N HIS A 53 -8.85 -6.48 7.21
CA HIS A 53 -8.09 -7.32 6.29
C HIS A 53 -6.82 -7.85 6.95
N SER A 54 -6.47 -9.09 6.61
CA SER A 54 -5.22 -9.74 7.06
C SER A 54 -4.00 -9.29 6.26
N LEU A 55 -4.21 -8.66 5.10
CA LEU A 55 -3.17 -8.12 4.23
C LEU A 55 -3.60 -6.74 3.73
N THR A 56 -2.73 -5.74 3.90
CA THR A 56 -2.87 -4.44 3.25
C THR A 56 -1.55 -4.03 2.61
N MET A 57 -1.66 -3.41 1.43
CA MET A 57 -0.52 -2.98 0.63
C MET A 57 -0.75 -1.54 0.19
N HIS A 58 0.21 -0.66 0.51
CA HIS A 58 0.13 0.76 0.20
C HIS A 58 1.38 1.18 -0.55
N MET A 59 1.20 1.71 -1.75
CA MET A 59 2.28 2.20 -2.60
C MET A 59 2.25 3.73 -2.66
N VAL A 60 3.42 4.35 -2.51
CA VAL A 60 3.59 5.79 -2.66
C VAL A 60 4.87 6.10 -3.44
N SER A 61 4.79 7.03 -4.39
CA SER A 61 5.97 7.53 -5.10
C SER A 61 6.61 8.70 -4.35
N TYR A 62 7.94 8.72 -4.27
CA TYR A 62 8.68 9.82 -3.66
C TYR A 62 10.05 10.00 -4.30
N ALA A 63 10.35 11.21 -4.79
CA ALA A 63 11.66 11.59 -5.32
C ALA A 63 12.25 10.57 -6.33
N GLY A 64 11.44 10.16 -7.31
CA GLY A 64 11.83 9.19 -8.35
C GLY A 64 11.87 7.72 -7.92
N ARG A 65 11.51 7.42 -6.66
CA ARG A 65 11.37 6.05 -6.15
C ARG A 65 9.91 5.73 -5.88
N ALA A 66 9.56 4.46 -5.88
CA ALA A 66 8.23 3.99 -5.49
C ALA A 66 8.39 2.98 -4.36
N ASP A 67 7.80 3.31 -3.21
CA ASP A 67 7.88 2.49 -2.00
C ASP A 67 6.56 1.73 -1.83
N MET A 68 6.63 0.41 -1.66
CA MET A 68 5.49 -0.43 -1.29
C MET A 68 5.61 -0.86 0.17
N GLN A 69 4.64 -0.44 0.98
CA GLN A 69 4.49 -0.88 2.37
C GLN A 69 3.50 -2.05 2.41
N ILE A 70 3.93 -3.18 2.98
CA ILE A 70 3.09 -4.35 3.23
C ILE A 70 2.83 -4.44 4.74
N MET A 71 1.57 -4.63 5.12
CA MET A 71 1.16 -4.90 6.49
C MET A 71 0.33 -6.18 6.52
N VAL A 72 0.65 -7.05 7.48
CA VAL A 72 -0.03 -8.34 7.62
C VAL A 72 -0.44 -8.63 9.05
N ALA A 73 -1.51 -9.40 9.21
CA ALA A 73 -1.89 -10.04 10.46
C ALA A 73 -1.02 -11.31 10.63
N LYS A 74 -0.09 -11.29 11.60
CA LYS A 74 0.93 -12.35 11.77
C LYS A 74 0.37 -13.72 12.16
N ASP A 75 -0.84 -13.74 12.73
CA ASP A 75 -1.60 -14.95 13.04
C ASP A 75 -2.10 -15.67 11.78
N ILE A 76 -2.28 -14.93 10.67
CA ILE A 76 -2.74 -15.47 9.38
C ILE A 76 -1.58 -15.61 8.39
N ILE A 77 -0.68 -14.62 8.34
CA ILE A 77 0.50 -14.61 7.48
C ILE A 77 1.75 -14.55 8.38
N PRO A 78 2.33 -15.71 8.74
CA PRO A 78 3.38 -15.79 9.76
C PRO A 78 4.72 -15.23 9.28
N ASP A 79 5.00 -15.30 7.97
CA ASP A 79 6.25 -14.84 7.38
C ASP A 79 6.01 -13.70 6.34
N PRO A 80 5.94 -12.44 6.80
CA PRO A 80 5.81 -11.30 5.91
C PRO A 80 7.04 -11.03 5.06
N GLU A 81 8.24 -11.44 5.51
CA GLU A 81 9.49 -11.19 4.78
C GLU A 81 9.56 -12.07 3.55
N PHE A 82 9.18 -13.35 3.68
CA PHE A 82 9.03 -14.24 2.55
C PHE A 82 7.99 -13.71 1.54
N LEU A 83 6.83 -13.23 2.02
CA LEU A 83 5.83 -12.63 1.15
C LEU A 83 6.39 -11.42 0.38
N ALA A 84 7.11 -10.52 1.06
CA ALA A 84 7.75 -9.39 0.42
C ALA A 84 8.80 -9.83 -0.62
N LYS A 85 9.56 -10.88 -0.31
CA LYS A 85 10.54 -11.46 -1.22
C LYS A 85 9.89 -12.01 -2.50
N CYS A 86 8.76 -12.71 -2.37
CA CYS A 86 7.99 -13.17 -3.54
C CYS A 86 7.56 -12.02 -4.46
N PHE A 87 7.14 -10.87 -3.90
CA PHE A 87 6.81 -9.70 -4.70
C PHE A 87 8.02 -9.08 -5.40
N GLU A 88 9.16 -9.02 -4.71
CA GLU A 88 10.42 -8.53 -5.29
C GLU A 88 10.87 -9.41 -6.46
N ASP A 89 10.89 -10.72 -6.26
CA ASP A 89 11.36 -11.69 -7.26
C ASP A 89 10.44 -11.68 -8.48
N ALA A 90 9.11 -11.67 -8.29
CA ALA A 90 8.15 -11.56 -9.38
C ALA A 90 8.33 -10.26 -10.19
N LEU A 91 8.63 -9.14 -9.53
CA LEU A 91 8.89 -7.87 -10.22
C LEU A 91 10.19 -7.92 -11.04
N ALA A 92 11.23 -8.55 -10.52
CA ALA A 92 12.48 -8.77 -11.23
C ALA A 92 12.25 -9.64 -12.48
N GLU A 93 11.53 -10.76 -12.34
CA GLU A 93 11.19 -11.65 -13.47
C GLU A 93 10.40 -10.91 -14.56
N MET A 94 9.38 -10.12 -14.17
CA MET A 94 8.60 -9.32 -15.13
C MET A 94 9.47 -8.31 -15.87
N LYS A 95 10.43 -7.68 -15.18
CA LYS A 95 11.37 -6.73 -15.78
C LYS A 95 12.31 -7.42 -16.78
N GLU A 96 12.84 -8.58 -16.43
CA GLU A 96 13.71 -9.36 -17.32
C GLU A 96 12.96 -9.83 -18.57
N ALA A 97 11.76 -10.36 -18.40
CA ALA A 97 10.91 -10.77 -19.52
C ALA A 97 10.57 -9.61 -20.47
N ALA A 98 10.26 -8.43 -19.92
CA ALA A 98 9.98 -7.23 -20.71
C ALA A 98 11.23 -6.74 -21.48
N ALA A 99 12.43 -6.86 -20.89
CA ALA A 99 13.68 -6.47 -21.55
C ALA A 99 14.07 -7.43 -22.67
N ALA A 100 13.75 -8.73 -22.54
CA ALA A 100 14.05 -9.75 -23.56
C ALA A 100 13.12 -9.70 -24.78
N ALA A 101 11.99 -8.97 -24.69
CA ALA A 101 11.03 -8.81 -25.77
C ALA A 101 11.36 -7.66 -26.74
N VAL A 102 12.46 -6.94 -26.51
CA VAL A 102 12.98 -5.81 -27.30
C VAL A 102 14.23 -6.24 -28.06
#